data_AF-A0A925WVT5-F1
#
_entry.id   AF-A0A925WVT5-F1
#
_cell.length_a   1.000
_cell.length_b   1.000
_cell.length_c   1.000
_cell.angle_alpha   90.00
_cell.angle_beta   90.00
_cell.angle_gamma   90.00
#
_symmetry.space_group_name_H-M   'P 1'
#
loop_
_entity.id
_entity.type
_entity.pdbx_description
1 polymer ?
#
loop_
_entity_poly.entity_id
_entity_poly.type
_entity_poly.pdbx_seq_one_letter_code
_entity_poly.pdbx_strand_id
1 'polypeptide(L)'
;MSYSPAYIPPPPAPARRGRSPWFFVGMGCLALVLLTFGLVGYGVYRGVSAYNQPVTNEEVVRSLGGIPLYPNAKLDLETTKATRAASGLTSMMMGKQTFAAAAFRVSVTPEVAVKWYDAELTRLGYVATRARQSSVGQKMENQTMHQYFNDKQKEIVMVQAGIAPDDGRDGRADSKDATMLIVMRLTGLPKPSELEPVTPGK
;
A
#
# COMPACT_ATOMS: atom_id res chain seq x y z
N MET A 1 -56.49 74.15 -12.82
CA MET A 1 -55.40 74.00 -11.83
C MET A 1 -55.20 72.51 -11.62
N SER A 2 -54.25 71.91 -12.33
CA SER A 2 -54.03 70.46 -12.30
C SER A 2 -53.09 70.10 -11.15
N TYR A 3 -53.52 69.18 -10.29
CA TYR A 3 -52.71 68.57 -9.24
C TYR A 3 -51.66 67.65 -9.85
N SER A 4 -50.36 67.92 -9.60
CA SER A 4 -49.31 66.90 -9.76
C SER A 4 -49.33 65.99 -8.52
N PRO A 5 -49.45 64.66 -8.67
CA PRO A 5 -49.31 63.74 -7.54
C PRO A 5 -47.87 63.75 -7.04
N ALA A 6 -47.71 63.87 -5.73
CA ALA A 6 -46.42 63.84 -5.05
C ALA A 6 -45.69 62.51 -5.32
N TYR A 7 -44.44 62.60 -5.77
CA TYR A 7 -43.54 61.46 -5.95
C TYR A 7 -43.17 60.88 -4.58
N ILE A 8 -43.65 59.67 -4.27
CA ILE A 8 -43.22 58.90 -3.10
C ILE A 8 -42.07 58.01 -3.54
N PRO A 9 -40.83 58.18 -3.02
CA PRO A 9 -39.73 57.30 -3.37
C PRO A 9 -40.03 55.87 -2.90
N PRO A 10 -39.63 54.84 -3.68
CA PRO A 10 -39.80 53.45 -3.27
C PRO A 10 -39.02 53.18 -1.97
N PRO A 11 -39.52 52.31 -1.08
CA PRO A 11 -38.83 52.00 0.16
C PRO A 11 -37.43 51.43 -0.12
N PRO A 12 -36.43 51.73 0.73
CA PRO A 12 -35.08 51.22 0.56
C PRO A 12 -35.10 49.69 0.52
N ALA A 13 -34.42 49.11 -0.46
CA ALA A 13 -34.30 47.66 -0.58
C ALA A 13 -33.72 47.06 0.72
N PRO A 14 -34.21 45.90 1.19
CA PRO A 14 -33.71 45.29 2.40
C PRO A 14 -32.22 45.01 2.26
N ALA A 15 -31.43 45.48 3.22
CA ALA A 15 -29.99 45.23 3.27
C ALA A 15 -29.74 43.72 3.22
N ARG A 16 -29.13 43.22 2.13
CA ARG A 16 -28.65 41.85 2.05
C ARG A 16 -27.62 41.66 3.17
N ARG A 17 -28.00 40.97 4.24
CA ARG A 17 -27.05 40.52 5.28
C ARG A 17 -26.06 39.58 4.60
N GLY A 18 -24.91 40.13 4.19
CA GLY A 18 -23.80 39.37 3.66
C GLY A 18 -23.41 38.33 4.71
N ARG A 19 -23.33 37.06 4.30
CA ARG A 19 -22.87 35.99 5.18
C ARG A 19 -21.46 36.35 5.64
N SER A 20 -21.23 36.32 6.95
CA SER A 20 -19.95 36.62 7.57
C SER A 20 -18.84 35.75 6.96
N PRO A 21 -17.65 36.28 6.65
CA PRO A 21 -16.54 35.48 6.12
C PRO A 21 -16.18 34.27 7.01
N TRP A 22 -16.44 34.36 8.32
CA TRP A 22 -16.29 33.26 9.28
C TRP A 22 -17.21 32.07 9.01
N PHE A 23 -18.36 32.29 8.37
CA PHE A 23 -19.25 31.22 7.92
C PHE A 23 -18.58 30.33 6.86
N PHE A 24 -17.81 30.92 5.95
CA PHE A 24 -17.07 30.18 4.93
C PHE A 24 -15.87 29.45 5.51
N VAL A 25 -15.20 30.02 6.51
CA VAL A 25 -14.12 29.34 7.24
C VAL A 25 -14.66 28.14 8.04
N GLY A 26 -15.78 28.30 8.74
CA GLY A 26 -16.44 27.21 9.47
C GLY A 26 -16.93 26.10 8.55
N MET A 27 -17.55 26.45 7.42
CA MET A 27 -17.96 25.49 6.39
C MET A 27 -16.77 24.77 5.75
N GLY A 28 -15.66 25.48 5.50
CA GLY A 28 -14.44 24.88 4.97
C GLY A 28 -13.83 23.86 5.94
N CYS A 29 -13.77 24.18 7.23
CA CYS A 29 -13.25 23.28 8.25
C CYS A 29 -14.16 22.05 8.45
N LEU A 30 -15.48 22.24 8.46
CA LEU A 30 -16.45 21.14 8.54
C LEU A 30 -16.37 20.21 7.32
N ALA A 31 -16.26 20.77 6.11
CA ALA A 31 -16.11 19.98 4.88
C ALA A 31 -14.80 19.18 4.89
N LEU A 32 -13.71 19.76 5.39
CA LEU A 32 -12.42 19.10 5.49
C LEU A 32 -12.46 17.96 6.51
N VAL A 33 -13.08 18.18 7.67
CA VAL A 33 -13.32 17.13 8.68
C VAL A 33 -14.15 15.99 8.09
N LEU A 34 -15.28 16.28 7.44
CA LEU A 34 -16.13 15.26 6.81
C LEU A 34 -15.41 14.51 5.69
N LEU A 35 -14.59 15.19 4.90
CA LEU A 35 -13.79 14.57 3.85
C LEU A 35 -12.69 13.66 4.44
N THR A 36 -12.10 14.05 5.57
CA THR A 36 -11.10 13.23 6.29
C THR A 36 -11.76 11.99 6.90
N PHE A 37 -12.90 12.15 7.58
CA PHE A 37 -13.67 11.02 8.12
C PHE A 37 -14.21 10.11 7.02
N GLY A 38 -14.63 10.67 5.88
CA GLY A 38 -15.05 9.91 4.70
C GLY A 38 -13.90 9.09 4.11
N LEU A 39 -12.71 9.68 3.94
CA LEU A 39 -11.52 8.99 3.45
C LEU A 39 -11.05 7.90 4.42
N VAL A 40 -10.98 8.19 5.71
CA VAL A 40 -10.56 7.23 6.75
C VAL A 40 -11.59 6.10 6.87
N GLY A 41 -12.89 6.43 6.95
CA GLY A 41 -13.96 5.44 7.01
C GLY A 41 -14.02 4.54 5.77
N TYR A 42 -13.84 5.12 4.58
CA TYR A 42 -13.75 4.36 3.33
C TYR A 42 -12.51 3.44 3.31
N GLY A 43 -11.36 3.95 3.74
CA GLY A 43 -10.12 3.17 3.86
C GLY A 43 -10.25 2.00 4.84
N VAL A 44 -10.82 2.23 6.03
CA VAL A 44 -11.05 1.19 7.04
C VAL A 44 -12.04 0.14 6.54
N TYR A 45 -13.17 0.56 5.96
CA TYR A 45 -14.17 -0.37 5.42
C TYR A 45 -13.59 -1.29 4.34
N ARG A 46 -12.81 -0.73 3.40
CA ARG A 46 -12.13 -1.49 2.35
C ARG A 46 -11.03 -2.39 2.90
N GLY A 47 -10.25 -1.92 3.87
CA GLY A 47 -9.21 -2.71 4.54
C GLY A 47 -9.79 -3.92 5.27
N VAL A 48 -10.88 -3.75 6.02
CA VAL A 48 -11.58 -4.83 6.72
C VAL A 48 -12.22 -5.82 5.73
N SER A 49 -12.83 -5.32 4.65
CA SER A 49 -13.38 -6.18 3.60
C SER A 49 -12.31 -7.02 2.91
N ALA A 50 -11.11 -6.46 2.66
CA ALA A 50 -9.98 -7.19 2.10
C ALA A 50 -9.38 -8.20 3.08
N TYR A 51 -9.28 -7.86 4.37
CA TYR A 51 -8.77 -8.76 5.42
C TYR A 51 -9.66 -9.98 5.65
N ASN A 52 -10.98 -9.84 5.48
CA ASN A 52 -11.95 -10.92 5.64
C ASN A 52 -12.07 -11.85 4.43
N GLN A 53 -11.32 -11.61 3.34
CA GLN A 53 -11.33 -12.55 2.21
C GLN A 53 -10.63 -13.86 2.60
N PRO A 54 -11.20 -15.03 2.27
CA PRO A 54 -10.56 -16.30 2.54
C PRO A 54 -9.27 -16.39 1.73
N VAL A 55 -8.15 -16.67 2.41
CA VAL A 55 -6.85 -16.90 1.77
C VAL A 55 -6.56 -18.39 1.84
N THR A 56 -6.37 -19.03 0.68
CA THR A 56 -5.95 -20.43 0.58
C THR A 56 -4.52 -20.55 0.04
N ASN A 57 -3.83 -21.64 0.38
CA ASN A 57 -2.49 -21.94 -0.16
C ASN A 57 -2.49 -21.94 -1.70
N GLU A 58 -3.52 -22.54 -2.31
CA GLU A 58 -3.66 -22.64 -3.76
C GLU A 58 -3.81 -21.27 -4.41
N GLU A 59 -4.59 -20.38 -3.80
CA GLU A 59 -4.75 -19.02 -4.30
C GLU A 59 -3.44 -18.22 -4.18
N VAL A 60 -2.72 -18.38 -3.07
CA VAL A 60 -1.42 -17.75 -2.85
C VAL A 60 -0.43 -18.20 -3.93
N VAL A 61 -0.27 -19.51 -4.14
CA VAL A 61 0.63 -20.07 -5.16
C VAL A 61 0.24 -19.58 -6.55
N ARG A 62 -1.06 -19.57 -6.87
CA ARG A 62 -1.57 -19.06 -8.14
C ARG A 62 -1.28 -17.57 -8.32
N SER A 63 -1.46 -16.76 -7.27
CA SER A 63 -1.24 -15.31 -7.31
C SER A 63 0.23 -14.92 -7.47
N LEU A 64 1.13 -15.69 -6.84
CA LEU A 64 2.58 -15.51 -6.99
C LEU A 64 3.07 -15.95 -8.37
N GLY A 65 2.31 -16.74 -9.13
CA GLY A 65 2.48 -16.87 -10.58
C GLY A 65 3.84 -17.39 -11.03
N GLY A 66 4.33 -18.45 -10.40
CA GLY A 66 5.59 -19.12 -10.77
C GLY A 66 6.81 -18.60 -10.00
N ILE A 67 6.66 -17.61 -9.11
CA ILE A 67 7.73 -17.24 -8.18
C ILE A 67 8.02 -18.43 -7.26
N PRO A 68 9.29 -18.86 -7.17
CA PRO A 68 9.68 -20.02 -6.38
C PRO A 68 9.46 -19.72 -4.88
N LEU A 69 8.97 -20.70 -4.15
CA LEU A 69 8.78 -20.61 -2.70
C LEU A 69 9.94 -21.31 -2.00
N TYR A 70 10.43 -20.72 -0.91
CA TYR A 70 11.49 -21.33 -0.12
C TYR A 70 11.08 -22.76 0.32
N PRO A 71 11.99 -23.76 0.27
CA PRO A 71 11.66 -25.13 0.65
C PRO A 71 11.14 -25.21 2.09
N ASN A 72 10.05 -25.96 2.30
CA ASN A 72 9.39 -26.10 3.61
C ASN A 72 8.78 -24.80 4.19
N ALA A 73 8.61 -23.76 3.38
CA ALA A 73 7.89 -22.56 3.78
C ALA A 73 6.44 -22.89 4.17
N LYS A 74 6.03 -22.47 5.36
CA LYS A 74 4.65 -22.62 5.85
C LYS A 74 3.92 -21.30 5.70
N LEU A 75 2.77 -21.30 5.05
CA LEU A 75 1.98 -20.08 4.89
C LEU A 75 1.51 -19.56 6.25
N ASP A 76 1.77 -18.29 6.51
CA ASP A 76 1.21 -17.56 7.65
C ASP A 76 -0.05 -16.82 7.17
N LEU A 77 -1.22 -17.37 7.50
CA LEU A 77 -2.50 -16.86 7.00
C LEU A 77 -2.82 -15.45 7.52
N GLU A 78 -2.53 -15.19 8.79
CA GLU A 78 -2.83 -13.91 9.44
C GLU A 78 -1.96 -12.80 8.87
N THR A 79 -0.65 -13.06 8.76
CA THR A 79 0.30 -12.10 8.18
C THR A 79 0.02 -11.93 6.69
N THR A 80 -0.33 -12.99 5.96
CA THR A 80 -0.71 -12.89 4.54
C THR A 80 -1.95 -12.02 4.34
N LYS A 81 -2.99 -12.18 5.16
CA LYS A 81 -4.18 -11.31 5.10
C LYS A 81 -3.82 -9.86 5.37
N ALA A 82 -3.00 -9.60 6.39
CA ALA A 82 -2.55 -8.25 6.73
C ALA A 82 -1.75 -7.63 5.59
N THR A 83 -0.80 -8.37 5.00
CA THR A 83 0.00 -7.90 3.86
C THR A 83 -0.88 -7.65 2.64
N ARG A 84 -1.79 -8.56 2.28
CA ARG A 84 -2.71 -8.37 1.13
C ARG A 84 -3.63 -7.17 1.34
N ALA A 85 -4.13 -6.94 2.56
CA ALA A 85 -4.93 -5.77 2.88
C ALA A 85 -4.13 -4.47 2.73
N ALA A 86 -2.89 -4.43 3.24
CA ALA A 86 -1.99 -3.29 3.08
C ALA A 86 -1.69 -3.01 1.59
N SER A 87 -1.45 -4.06 0.81
CA SER A 87 -1.11 -3.92 -0.60
C SER A 87 -2.30 -3.58 -1.49
N GLY A 88 -3.51 -4.03 -1.15
CA GLY A 88 -4.73 -3.63 -1.85
C GLY A 88 -4.95 -2.11 -1.82
N LEU A 89 -4.55 -1.44 -0.73
CA LEU A 89 -4.56 0.02 -0.65
C LEU A 89 -3.55 0.65 -1.61
N THR A 90 -2.35 0.07 -1.74
CA THR A 90 -1.32 0.52 -2.68
C THR A 90 -1.73 0.32 -4.15
N SER A 91 -2.33 -0.83 -4.48
CA SER A 91 -2.86 -1.10 -5.82
C SER A 91 -3.93 -0.10 -6.24
N MET A 92 -4.77 0.36 -5.31
CA MET A 92 -5.78 1.37 -5.58
C MET A 92 -5.16 2.72 -6.00
N MET A 93 -3.96 3.06 -5.48
CA MET A 93 -3.24 4.27 -5.85
C MET A 93 -2.42 4.12 -7.14
N MET A 94 -1.93 2.91 -7.45
CA MET A 94 -1.04 2.66 -8.59
C MET A 94 -1.73 2.17 -9.88
N GLY A 95 -3.06 2.10 -9.90
CA GLY A 95 -3.85 1.88 -11.12
C GLY A 95 -3.82 0.43 -11.63
N LYS A 96 -3.39 0.21 -12.88
CA LYS A 96 -3.50 -1.09 -13.60
C LYS A 96 -2.51 -2.18 -13.13
N GLN A 97 -1.73 -1.91 -12.09
CA GLN A 97 -0.72 -2.83 -11.61
C GLN A 97 -1.35 -3.91 -10.75
N THR A 98 -1.07 -5.18 -11.06
CA THR A 98 -1.51 -6.30 -10.24
C THR A 98 -0.45 -6.60 -9.19
N PHE A 99 -0.88 -6.62 -7.94
CA PHE A 99 -0.05 -6.89 -6.77
C PHE A 99 -0.48 -8.20 -6.12
N ALA A 100 0.47 -9.09 -5.90
CA ALA A 100 0.29 -10.30 -5.12
C ALA A 100 1.28 -10.29 -3.96
N ALA A 101 0.84 -10.69 -2.77
CA ALA A 101 1.75 -10.90 -1.64
C ALA A 101 1.29 -12.02 -0.74
N ALA A 102 2.27 -12.70 -0.17
CA ALA A 102 2.08 -13.71 0.85
C ALA A 102 3.24 -13.75 1.83
N ALA A 103 2.92 -14.14 3.06
CA ALA A 103 3.85 -14.28 4.15
C ALA A 103 3.99 -15.74 4.55
N PHE A 104 5.22 -16.16 4.81
CA PHE A 104 5.58 -17.53 5.13
C PHE A 104 6.51 -17.57 6.34
N ARG A 105 6.43 -18.64 7.13
CA ARG A 105 7.40 -18.96 8.18
C ARG A 105 8.40 -19.99 7.66
N VAL A 106 9.69 -19.76 7.89
CA VAL A 106 10.79 -20.66 7.55
C VAL A 106 11.75 -20.85 8.73
N SER A 107 12.31 -22.04 8.89
CA SER A 107 13.23 -22.39 9.99
C SER A 107 14.70 -22.18 9.59
N VAL A 108 15.01 -21.01 9.04
CA VAL A 108 16.36 -20.60 8.64
C VAL A 108 16.56 -19.12 8.95
N THR A 109 17.80 -18.62 8.96
CA THR A 109 18.04 -17.18 9.16
C THR A 109 17.58 -16.36 7.94
N PRO A 110 17.26 -15.06 8.11
CA PRO A 110 16.86 -14.18 7.01
C PRO A 110 17.86 -14.15 5.85
N GLU A 111 19.16 -14.19 6.16
CA GLU A 111 20.24 -14.14 5.18
C GLU A 111 20.27 -15.41 4.31
N VAL A 112 20.02 -16.57 4.92
CA VAL A 112 19.97 -17.85 4.21
C VAL A 112 18.75 -17.89 3.28
N ALA A 113 17.60 -17.44 3.76
CA ALA A 113 16.39 -17.36 2.94
C ALA A 113 16.60 -16.42 1.74
N VAL A 114 17.11 -15.22 1.97
CA VAL A 114 17.35 -14.24 0.91
C VAL A 114 18.42 -14.69 -0.09
N LYS A 115 19.51 -15.32 0.37
CA LYS A 115 20.55 -15.85 -0.52
C LYS A 115 20.02 -16.95 -1.45
N TRP A 116 19.07 -17.76 -0.95
CA TRP A 116 18.39 -18.75 -1.79
C TRP A 116 17.54 -18.06 -2.88
N TYR A 117 16.81 -17.00 -2.53
CA TYR A 117 16.05 -16.21 -3.51
C TYR A 117 16.96 -15.50 -4.52
N ASP A 118 18.12 -14.98 -4.08
CA ASP A 118 19.12 -14.41 -4.98
C ASP A 118 19.51 -15.43 -6.06
N ALA A 119 19.80 -16.67 -5.69
CA ALA A 119 20.18 -17.71 -6.64
C ALA A 119 19.02 -18.10 -7.57
N GLU A 120 17.83 -18.34 -7.01
CA GLU A 120 16.71 -18.90 -7.78
C GLU A 120 16.05 -17.87 -8.70
N LEU A 121 15.89 -16.62 -8.25
CA LEU A 121 15.37 -15.55 -9.10
C LEU A 121 16.40 -15.15 -10.17
N THR A 122 17.70 -15.16 -9.87
CA THR A 122 18.73 -14.94 -10.91
C THR A 122 18.66 -16.04 -11.97
N ARG A 123 18.46 -17.30 -11.58
CA ARG A 123 18.27 -18.44 -12.51
C ARG A 123 17.05 -18.25 -13.44
N LEU A 124 16.00 -17.61 -12.94
CA LEU A 124 14.79 -17.29 -13.70
C LEU A 124 14.92 -16.00 -14.55
N GLY A 125 16.09 -15.36 -14.54
CA GLY A 125 16.38 -14.18 -15.35
C GLY A 125 15.98 -12.85 -14.71
N TYR A 126 15.73 -12.83 -13.41
CA TYR A 126 15.55 -11.59 -12.66
C TYR A 126 16.92 -10.99 -12.32
N VAL A 127 16.97 -9.67 -12.23
CA VAL A 127 18.16 -8.92 -11.85
C VAL A 127 17.89 -8.24 -10.51
N ALA A 128 18.74 -8.49 -9.52
CA ALA A 128 18.66 -7.81 -8.23
C ALA A 128 18.86 -6.30 -8.43
N THR A 129 17.90 -5.48 -8.00
CA THR A 129 18.00 -4.03 -8.07
C THR A 129 18.78 -3.51 -6.85
N ARG A 130 19.53 -2.41 -7.02
CA ARG A 130 20.35 -1.80 -5.95
C ARG A 130 19.54 -1.18 -4.81
N ALA A 131 18.24 -1.44 -4.69
CA ALA A 131 17.48 -1.17 -3.48
C ALA A 131 17.89 -2.17 -2.35
N ARG A 132 19.19 -2.34 -2.12
CA ARG A 132 19.76 -3.11 -1.00
C ARG A 132 19.66 -2.36 0.32
N GLN A 133 19.22 -1.10 0.30
CA GLN A 133 18.98 -0.28 1.48
C GLN A 133 17.84 0.71 1.21
N SER A 134 16.62 0.38 1.63
CA SER A 134 15.68 1.43 2.05
C SER A 134 15.98 1.76 3.51
N SER A 135 17.10 2.44 3.72
CA SER A 135 17.35 3.22 4.93
C SER A 135 16.62 4.55 4.77
N VAL A 136 15.30 4.54 4.89
CA VAL A 136 14.56 5.72 5.36
C VAL A 136 14.19 5.42 6.82
N GLY A 137 15.14 5.68 7.72
CA GLY A 137 14.86 5.96 9.13
C GLY A 137 15.13 4.87 10.17
N GLN A 138 15.10 3.57 9.85
CA GLN A 138 15.45 2.53 10.81
C GLN A 138 16.15 1.37 10.12
N LYS A 139 17.43 1.13 10.42
CA LYS A 139 17.98 -0.23 10.34
C LYS A 139 17.16 -1.06 11.33
N MET A 140 16.11 -1.72 10.86
CA MET A 140 15.58 -2.84 11.61
C MET A 140 16.67 -3.90 11.57
N GLU A 141 17.42 -4.01 12.67
CA GLU A 141 18.63 -4.82 12.83
C GLU A 141 18.45 -6.29 12.41
N ASN A 142 17.20 -6.73 12.27
CA ASN A 142 16.79 -8.10 12.02
C ASN A 142 15.90 -8.25 10.77
N GLN A 143 15.95 -7.32 9.80
CA GLN A 143 15.19 -7.42 8.55
C GLN A 143 16.05 -7.14 7.31
N THR A 144 15.92 -8.00 6.31
CA THR A 144 16.55 -7.88 4.99
C THR A 144 15.47 -7.81 3.93
N MET A 145 15.51 -6.79 3.07
CA MET A 145 14.61 -6.63 1.94
C MET A 145 15.42 -6.60 0.64
N HIS A 146 15.13 -7.52 -0.26
CA HIS A 146 15.72 -7.57 -1.60
C HIS A 146 14.63 -7.38 -2.65
N GLN A 147 14.98 -6.68 -3.72
CA GLN A 147 14.10 -6.42 -4.85
C GLN A 147 14.76 -6.93 -6.14
N TYR A 148 13.97 -7.57 -6.98
CA TYR A 148 14.39 -8.20 -8.21
C TYR A 148 13.49 -7.74 -9.35
N PHE A 149 14.09 -7.36 -10.48
CA PHE A 149 13.36 -6.89 -11.66
C PHE A 149 13.55 -7.86 -12.82
N ASN A 150 12.45 -8.20 -13.49
CA ASN A 150 12.49 -8.94 -14.74
C ASN A 150 12.00 -8.04 -15.88
N ASP A 151 12.92 -7.63 -16.76
CA ASP A 151 12.61 -6.72 -17.85
C ASP A 151 11.71 -7.35 -18.92
N LYS A 152 11.84 -8.66 -19.15
CA LYS A 152 11.04 -9.38 -20.15
C LYS A 152 9.58 -9.47 -19.73
N GLN A 153 9.34 -9.74 -18.43
CA GLN A 153 8.01 -9.91 -17.87
C GLN A 153 7.42 -8.60 -17.30
N LYS A 154 8.19 -7.50 -17.29
CA LYS A 154 7.81 -6.18 -16.73
C LYS A 154 7.24 -6.32 -15.33
N GLU A 155 8.00 -7.02 -14.50
CA GLU A 155 7.59 -7.34 -13.13
C GLU A 155 8.73 -7.14 -12.14
N ILE A 156 8.33 -6.85 -10.91
CA ILE A 156 9.18 -6.71 -9.74
C ILE A 156 8.76 -7.77 -8.74
N VAL A 157 9.76 -8.45 -8.17
CA VAL A 157 9.61 -9.32 -7.02
C VAL A 157 10.33 -8.67 -5.86
N MET A 158 9.66 -8.57 -4.71
CA MET A 158 10.28 -8.13 -3.47
C MET A 158 10.22 -9.27 -2.47
N VAL A 159 11.35 -9.54 -1.83
CA VAL A 159 11.50 -10.55 -0.79
C VAL A 159 11.96 -9.83 0.46
N GLN A 160 11.12 -9.84 1.49
CA GLN A 160 11.45 -9.32 2.81
C GLN A 160 11.56 -10.50 3.77
N ALA A 161 12.71 -10.65 4.41
CA ALA A 161 12.94 -11.66 5.43
C ALA A 161 13.28 -10.97 6.75
N GLY A 162 12.71 -11.42 7.86
CA GLY A 162 13.05 -10.92 9.18
C GLY A 162 12.66 -11.88 10.28
N ILE A 163 13.15 -11.64 11.49
CA ILE A 163 12.77 -12.47 12.65
C ILE A 163 11.26 -12.32 12.87
N ALA A 164 10.54 -13.45 12.91
CA ALA A 164 9.12 -13.44 13.17
C ALA A 164 8.85 -12.86 14.58
N PRO A 165 7.86 -11.96 14.75
CA PRO A 165 7.46 -11.54 16.07
C PRO A 165 6.98 -12.77 16.86
N ASP A 166 7.49 -12.94 18.08
CA ASP A 166 7.05 -13.98 19.00
C ASP A 166 5.61 -13.68 19.41
N ASP A 167 4.65 -14.23 18.68
CA ASP A 167 3.23 -13.96 18.88
C ASP A 167 2.64 -14.78 20.03
N GLY A 168 3.40 -15.70 20.63
CA GLY A 168 3.00 -16.51 21.79
C GLY A 168 1.78 -17.41 21.54
N ARG A 169 1.21 -17.41 20.34
CA ARG A 169 -0.04 -18.13 19.99
C ARG A 169 0.20 -19.58 19.64
N ASP A 170 1.40 -19.92 19.20
CA ASP A 170 1.68 -21.24 18.65
C ASP A 170 2.09 -22.27 19.71
N GLY A 171 2.29 -21.87 20.97
CA GLY A 171 2.68 -22.76 22.07
C GLY A 171 3.96 -23.58 21.84
N ARG A 172 4.69 -23.31 20.75
CA ARG A 172 5.90 -24.00 20.34
C ARG A 172 7.09 -23.19 20.79
N ALA A 173 7.96 -23.83 21.57
CA ALA A 173 9.26 -23.31 21.98
C ALA A 173 10.22 -22.98 20.81
N ASP A 174 9.81 -23.25 19.56
CA ASP A 174 10.61 -23.10 18.34
C ASP A 174 10.40 -21.73 17.64
N SER A 175 9.58 -20.81 18.18
CA SER A 175 9.28 -19.51 17.55
C SER A 175 10.47 -18.54 17.52
N LYS A 176 11.45 -18.74 18.41
CA LYS A 176 12.58 -17.81 18.59
C LYS A 176 13.56 -17.76 17.40
N ASP A 177 13.53 -18.77 16.53
CA ASP A 177 14.40 -18.88 15.35
C ASP A 177 13.62 -18.91 14.03
N ALA A 178 12.30 -18.67 14.07
CA ALA A 178 11.49 -18.64 12.87
C ALA A 178 11.66 -17.31 12.13
N THR A 179 12.09 -17.38 10.87
CA THR A 179 12.11 -16.21 9.98
C THR A 179 10.76 -16.07 9.32
N MET A 180 10.21 -14.87 9.41
CA MET A 180 9.10 -14.41 8.59
C MET A 180 9.64 -14.00 7.22
N LEU A 181 9.04 -14.55 6.17
CA LEU A 181 9.36 -14.29 4.78
C LEU A 181 8.13 -13.75 4.06
N ILE A 182 8.17 -12.50 3.63
CA ILE A 182 7.12 -11.87 2.83
C ILE A 182 7.61 -11.81 1.39
N VAL A 183 6.88 -12.47 0.50
CA VAL A 183 7.13 -12.46 -0.94
C VAL A 183 6.03 -11.64 -1.59
N MET A 184 6.44 -10.62 -2.33
CA MET A 184 5.55 -9.71 -3.05
C MET A 184 5.92 -9.71 -4.52
N ARG A 185 4.90 -9.72 -5.38
CA ARG A 185 5.03 -9.66 -6.83
C ARG A 185 4.19 -8.52 -7.35
N LEU A 186 4.81 -7.67 -8.15
CA LEU A 186 4.20 -6.54 -8.82
C LEU A 186 4.38 -6.70 -10.32
N THR A 187 3.28 -6.73 -11.06
CA THR A 187 3.26 -6.90 -12.52
C THR A 187 2.53 -5.73 -13.19
N GLY A 188 2.84 -5.48 -14.46
CA GLY A 188 2.23 -4.39 -15.21
C GLY A 188 2.92 -3.05 -15.01
N LEU A 189 4.23 -3.07 -14.75
CA LEU A 189 5.04 -1.86 -14.66
C LEU A 189 5.19 -1.24 -16.05
N PRO A 190 5.08 0.10 -16.19
CA PRO A 190 5.36 0.78 -17.45
C PRO A 190 6.81 0.53 -17.86
N LYS A 191 7.11 0.59 -19.16
CA LYS A 191 8.51 0.46 -19.61
C LYS A 191 9.32 1.62 -19.01
N PRO A 192 10.61 1.42 -18.66
CA PRO A 192 11.47 2.52 -18.21
C PRO A 192 11.52 3.69 -19.21
N SER A 193 11.29 3.43 -20.49
CA SER A 193 11.19 4.44 -21.56
C SER A 193 9.89 5.26 -21.56
N GLU A 194 8.88 4.88 -20.78
CA GLU A 194 7.59 5.57 -20.64
C GLU A 194 7.51 6.37 -19.34
N LEU A 195 8.52 6.27 -18.48
CA LEU A 195 8.69 7.17 -17.34
C LEU A 195 9.29 8.47 -17.88
N GLU A 196 8.45 9.48 -18.10
CA GLU A 196 8.94 10.82 -18.44
C GLU A 196 9.99 11.24 -17.40
N PRO A 197 11.15 11.78 -17.82
CA PRO A 197 12.08 12.37 -16.88
C PRO A 197 11.35 13.48 -16.15
N VAL A 198 11.26 13.35 -14.81
CA VAL A 198 10.80 14.42 -13.94
C VAL A 198 11.74 15.57 -14.19
N THR A 199 11.32 16.52 -15.03
CA THR A 199 12.07 17.73 -15.27
C THR A 199 11.99 18.50 -13.97
N PRO A 200 13.10 18.75 -13.25
CA PRO A 200 13.05 19.58 -12.06
C PRO A 200 12.54 20.96 -12.51
N GLY A 201 11.40 21.36 -11.94
CA GLY A 201 10.78 22.65 -12.23
C GLY A 201 11.78 23.78 -12.02
N LYS A 202 11.87 24.65 -13.03
CA LYS A 202 12.56 25.94 -12.96
C LYS A 202 11.86 26.88 -11.99
#